data_AF-A0A963LKG0-F1
#
_entry.id   AF-A0A963LKG0-F1
#
_cell.length_a   1.000
_cell.length_b   1.000
_cell.length_c   1.000
_cell.angle_alpha   90.00
_cell.angle_beta   90.00
_cell.angle_gamma   90.00
#
_symmetry.space_group_name_H-M   'P 1'
#
loop_
_entity.id
_entity.type
_entity.pdbx_description
1 polymer ?
#
loop_
_entity_poly.entity_id
_entity_poly.type
_entity_poly.pdbx_seq_one_letter_code
_entity_poly.pdbx_strand_id
1 'polypeptide(L)'
;MKIGELSSATGVDTDTIRFYEKSGILQSPSRQSNGYRAYGAEHVESLAFVKHCRALDIPLADVGRLLNFTSSVAADCGDINQP
;
A
#
# COMPACT_ATOMS: atom_id res chain seq x y z
N MET A 1 -3.01 -5.34 -12.00
CA MET A 1 -3.96 -6.28 -11.38
C MET A 1 -5.25 -5.55 -10.99
N LYS A 2 -6.40 -6.25 -11.00
CA LYS A 2 -7.69 -5.71 -10.51
C LYS A 2 -7.78 -5.81 -8.97
N ILE A 3 -8.75 -5.13 -8.36
CA ILE A 3 -8.93 -5.17 -6.89
C ILE A 3 -9.17 -6.59 -6.36
N GLY A 4 -9.84 -7.46 -7.11
CA GLY A 4 -10.07 -8.85 -6.70
C GLY A 4 -8.80 -9.70 -6.73
N GLU A 5 -7.91 -9.45 -7.69
CA GLU A 5 -6.58 -10.08 -7.75
C GLU A 5 -5.71 -9.59 -6.59
N LEU A 6 -5.73 -8.29 -6.30
CA LEU A 6 -5.03 -7.70 -5.16
C LEU A 6 -5.51 -8.28 -3.83
N SER A 7 -6.84 -8.40 -3.67
CA SER A 7 -7.47 -9.00 -2.50
C SER A 7 -7.02 -10.44 -2.31
N SER A 8 -7.03 -11.24 -3.38
CA SER A 8 -6.57 -12.64 -3.34
C SER A 8 -5.08 -12.75 -3.02
N ALA A 9 -4.24 -11.86 -3.56
CA ALA A 9 -2.79 -11.86 -3.34
C ALA A 9 -2.40 -11.45 -1.91
N THR A 10 -3.14 -10.54 -1.29
CA THR A 10 -2.82 -9.98 0.03
C THR A 10 -3.63 -10.64 1.17
N GLY A 11 -4.71 -11.33 0.82
CA GLY A 11 -5.70 -11.84 1.77
C GLY A 11 -6.44 -10.72 2.50
N VAL A 12 -6.56 -9.53 1.88
CA VAL A 12 -7.29 -8.38 2.40
C VAL A 12 -8.59 -8.25 1.61
N ASP A 13 -9.72 -8.07 2.29
CA ASP A 13 -11.00 -7.95 1.61
C ASP A 13 -11.05 -6.71 0.71
N THR A 14 -11.76 -6.82 -0.42
CA THR A 14 -11.90 -5.70 -1.36
C THR A 14 -12.50 -4.45 -0.72
N ASP A 15 -13.36 -4.62 0.29
CA ASP A 15 -13.95 -3.51 1.03
C ASP A 15 -12.95 -2.85 1.97
N THR A 16 -12.06 -3.62 2.59
CA THR A 16 -10.93 -3.08 3.38
C THR A 16 -9.95 -2.32 2.49
N ILE A 17 -9.67 -2.82 1.28
CA ILE A 17 -8.83 -2.11 0.30
C ILE A 17 -9.47 -0.76 -0.06
N ARG A 18 -10.77 -0.74 -0.37
CA ARG A 18 -11.52 0.50 -0.65
C ARG A 18 -11.53 1.45 0.55
N PHE A 19 -11.63 0.91 1.76
CA PHE A 19 -11.56 1.69 2.98
C PHE A 19 -10.20 2.36 3.13
N TYR A 20 -9.10 1.63 2.91
CA TYR A 20 -7.75 2.19 2.96
C TYR A 20 -7.50 3.24 1.87
N GLU A 21 -8.03 3.07 0.66
CA GLU A 21 -8.02 4.12 -0.36
C GLU A 21 -8.77 5.37 0.12
N LYS A 22 -9.98 5.21 0.66
CA LYS A 22 -10.81 6.33 1.13
C LYS A 22 -10.19 7.06 2.33
N SER A 23 -9.49 6.33 3.19
CA SER A 23 -8.77 6.87 4.34
C SER A 23 -7.40 7.46 3.97
N GLY A 24 -6.97 7.37 2.71
CA GLY A 24 -5.68 7.88 2.24
C GLY A 24 -4.46 7.08 2.70
N ILE A 25 -4.66 5.86 3.18
CA ILE A 25 -3.60 4.95 3.64
C ILE A 25 -2.98 4.21 2.47
N LEU A 26 -3.83 3.74 1.55
CA LEU A 26 -3.38 3.15 0.31
C LEU A 26 -3.36 4.23 -0.76
N GLN A 27 -2.23 4.34 -1.47
CA GLN A 27 -2.10 5.27 -2.58
C GLN A 27 -3.16 4.96 -3.65
N SER A 28 -3.77 6.00 -4.20
CA SER A 28 -4.79 5.80 -5.23
C SER A 28 -4.17 5.17 -6.48
N PRO A 29 -4.67 4.01 -6.95
CA PRO A 29 -4.11 3.34 -8.12
C PRO A 29 -4.25 4.20 -9.36
N SER A 30 -3.27 4.10 -10.26
CA SER A 30 -3.35 4.73 -11.57
C SER A 30 -4.58 4.22 -12.32
N ARG A 31 -5.31 5.15 -12.94
CA ARG A 31 -6.39 4.80 -13.86
C ARG A 31 -5.77 4.38 -15.17
N GLN A 32 -6.10 3.18 -15.63
CA GLN A 32 -5.76 2.75 -16.99
C GLN A 32 -6.58 3.55 -18.02
N SER A 33 -6.10 3.55 -19.26
CA SER A 33 -6.77 4.19 -20.41
C SER A 33 -8.20 3.67 -20.67
N ASN A 34 -8.51 2.49 -20.15
CA ASN A 34 -9.84 1.85 -20.19
C ASN A 34 -10.78 2.29 -19.04
N GLY A 35 -10.35 3.20 -18.16
CA GLY A 35 -11.13 3.69 -17.02
C GLY A 35 -11.10 2.79 -15.78
N TYR A 36 -10.44 1.63 -15.83
CA TYR A 36 -10.32 0.72 -14.69
C TYR A 36 -9.16 1.13 -13.76
N ARG A 37 -9.31 0.84 -12.46
CA ARG A 37 -8.22 0.95 -11.48
C ARG A 37 -7.23 -0.18 -11.71
N ALA A 38 -5.96 0.16 -11.89
CA ALA A 38 -4.88 -0.81 -11.96
C ALA A 38 -4.02 -0.74 -10.71
N TYR A 39 -4.03 -1.85 -9.98
CA TYR A 39 -3.12 -2.07 -8.87
C TYR A 39 -1.83 -2.69 -9.41
N GLY A 40 -0.69 -2.27 -8.86
CA GLY A 40 0.64 -2.83 -9.13
C GLY A 40 1.21 -3.57 -7.93
N ALA A 41 2.50 -3.92 -8.02
CA ALA A 41 3.22 -4.60 -6.94
C ALA A 41 3.35 -3.69 -5.70
N GLU A 42 3.49 -2.37 -5.90
CA GLU A 42 3.57 -1.39 -4.81
C GLU A 42 2.34 -1.40 -3.90
N HIS A 43 1.17 -1.73 -4.45
CA HIS A 43 -0.06 -1.85 -3.67
C HIS A 43 -0.09 -3.13 -2.84
N VAL A 44 0.49 -4.23 -3.35
CA VAL A 44 0.62 -5.49 -2.62
C VAL A 44 1.54 -5.29 -1.42
N GLU A 45 2.70 -4.67 -1.63
CA GLU A 45 3.67 -4.37 -0.56
C GLU A 45 3.07 -3.45 0.51
N SER A 46 2.36 -2.41 0.09
CA SER A 46 1.66 -1.50 1.01
C SER A 46 0.65 -2.23 1.89
N LEU A 47 -0.17 -3.10 1.30
CA LEU A 47 -1.16 -3.89 2.05
C LEU A 47 -0.51 -4.93 2.97
N ALA A 48 0.57 -5.57 2.52
CA ALA A 48 1.35 -6.48 3.35
C ALA A 48 1.95 -5.75 4.56
N PHE A 49 2.47 -4.53 4.37
CA PHE A 49 2.98 -3.69 5.44
C PHE A 49 1.89 -3.31 6.44
N VAL A 50 0.73 -2.87 5.95
CA VAL A 50 -0.43 -2.55 6.80
C VAL A 50 -0.82 -3.75 7.67
N LYS A 51 -0.84 -4.95 7.08
CA LYS A 51 -1.15 -6.19 7.79
C LYS A 51 -0.12 -6.52 8.88
N HIS A 52 1.16 -6.32 8.61
CA HIS A 52 2.22 -6.50 9.60
C HIS A 52 2.10 -5.52 10.76
N CYS A 53 1.90 -4.22 10.48
CA CYS A 53 1.69 -3.23 11.54
C CYS A 53 0.44 -3.54 12.36
N ARG A 54 -0.63 -4.00 11.70
CA ARG A 54 -1.88 -4.39 12.37
C ARG A 54 -1.72 -5.58 13.30
N ALA A 55 -0.80 -6.50 12.98
CA ALA A 55 -0.44 -7.63 13.84
C ALA A 55 0.42 -7.22 15.05
N LEU A 56 1.05 -6.04 15.00
CA LEU A 56 1.80 -5.43 16.11
C LEU A 56 0.94 -4.48 16.96
N ASP A 57 -0.39 -4.56 16.84
CA ASP A 57 -1.36 -3.66 17.49
C ASP A 57 -1.15 -2.17 17.20
N ILE A 58 -0.50 -1.84 16.08
CA ILE A 58 -0.32 -0.46 15.66
C ILE A 58 -1.66 0.09 15.15
N PRO A 59 -2.11 1.26 15.64
CA PRO A 59 -3.32 1.91 15.16
C PRO A 59 -3.21 2.25 13.68
N LEU A 60 -4.31 2.05 12.95
CA LEU A 60 -4.35 2.30 11.51
C LEU A 60 -3.97 3.76 11.12
N ALA A 61 -4.26 4.72 12.01
CA ALA A 61 -3.85 6.11 11.84
C ALA A 61 -2.32 6.31 11.83
N ASP A 62 -1.59 5.48 12.59
CA ASP A 62 -0.13 5.51 12.64
C ASP A 62 0.48 4.70 11.49
N VAL A 63 -0.19 3.63 11.06
CA VAL A 63 0.22 2.84 9.88
C VAL A 63 0.34 3.72 8.64
N GLY A 64 -0.61 4.62 8.40
CA GLY A 64 -0.54 5.55 7.26
C GLY A 64 0.68 6.47 7.32
N ARG A 65 1.09 6.91 8.52
CA ARG A 65 2.31 7.73 8.70
C ARG A 65 3.57 6.92 8.42
N LEU A 66 3.62 5.68 8.91
CA LEU A 66 4.74 4.76 8.67
C LEU A 66 4.88 4.43 7.19
N LEU A 67 3.77 4.21 6.48
CA LEU A 67 3.76 3.93 5.05
C LEU A 67 4.37 5.08 4.24
N ASN A 68 3.98 6.32 4.55
CA ASN A 68 4.56 7.53 3.96
C ASN A 68 6.06 7.68 4.27
N PHE A 69 6.48 7.28 5.47
CA PHE A 69 7.89 7.30 5.83
C PHE A 69 8.68 6.24 5.05
N THR A 70 8.17 5.02 4.93
CA THR A 70 8.84 3.94 4.19
C THR A 70 8.95 4.20 2.69
N SER A 71 7.94 4.82 2.07
CA SER A 71 8.00 5.20 0.65
C SER A 71 9.01 6.32 0.40
N SER A 72 9.17 7.24 1.35
CA SER A 72 10.22 8.26 1.34
C SER A 72 11.61 7.66 1.55
N VAL A 73 11.78 6.73 2.50
CA VAL A 73 13.06 6.08 2.79
C VAL A 73 13.48 5.17 1.63
N ALA A 74 12.56 4.51 0.94
CA ALA A 74 12.89 3.76 -0.28
C ALA A 74 13.42 4.65 -1.42
N ALA A 75 13.00 5.94 -1.46
CA ALA A 75 13.55 6.91 -2.39
C ALA A 75 14.91 7.49 -1.94
N ASP A 76 15.17 7.52 -0.64
CA ASP A 76 16.37 8.13 -0.02
C ASP A 76 17.50 7.11 0.27
N CYS A 77 17.17 5.81 0.37
CA CYS A 77 18.15 4.73 0.54
C CYS A 77 18.96 4.41 -0.73
N GLY A 78 18.74 5.13 -1.83
CA GLY A 78 19.57 5.05 -3.03
C GLY A 78 20.98 5.65 -2.87
N ASP A 79 21.23 6.43 -1.81
CA ASP A 79 22.42 7.29 -1.72
C ASP A 79 23.43 6.89 -0.62
N ILE A 80 23.21 5.78 0.10
CA ILE A 80 24.04 5.40 1.28
C ILE A 80 25.05 4.29 0.96
N ASN A 81 25.46 4.13 -0.30
CA ASN A 81 26.56 3.25 -0.67
C ASN A 81 27.41 3.85 -1.79
N GLN A 82 27.99 5.03 -1.53
CA GLN A 82 29.15 5.50 -2.29
C GLN A 82 30.43 5.20 -1.47
N PRO A 83 31.42 4.50 -2.06
CA PRO A 83 32.66 4.07 -1.41
C PRO A 83 33.64 5.21 -1.14
#